data_AF-A0A4R0EP63-F1
#
_entry.id   AF-A0A4R0EP63-F1
#
_cell.length_a   1.000
_cell.length_b   1.000
_cell.length_c   1.000
_cell.angle_alpha   90.00
_cell.angle_beta   90.00
_cell.angle_gamma   90.00
#
_symmetry.space_group_name_H-M   'P 1'
#
loop_
_entity.id
_entity.type
_entity.pdbx_description
1 polymer ?
#
loop_
_entity_poly.entity_id
_entity_poly.type
_entity_poly.pdbx_seq_one_letter_code
_entity_poly.pdbx_strand_id
1 'polypeptide(L)'
;MKQETALKLLKAGENVFLTGSAGAGKTYTLNQYINYLKARKVPVAITASTGIAATHMNGMTIHTWAGIGIKDFLSDADLKNMKERKYLKEHLENAQVLIIDEISMLHAKQLNLVNQVLKYFKESDEAFGGIQVIVAGDFFQLPPVGKNDERNRDKFCFMSDAWVEAKFRVCYLTEQHRQGNDYLNDILNAIRSQSITAEHLQALEQTRQQDIGETFTRLYTHNMDVDAINFKHLNAIEADERQFEAVCDGNDKLIETLKSSVRAPENLTLKKNAKVMFVKNNFDMGYINGSLGEVIGFEEDDDHGILPKVKLTDGTVLVVTPETWSVDNDAGKTIASFQQIPLRLAWAITIHKSQGMTLEAAEINLAHTFEKGQGYVAISRLKALSGLKLLGINEQALELDSLAIKADRRFQELSDEAENHFESIDLAPQHKAFIRHCGGTLNETEIQRNEKKIAKSSGKTNYATATLDETRELFVEGYEIQDIAVERGLTPATIINHLAKLHKEQGLDISVAHPGEEVVEQVRKIYKRLMKRQSPEHFSEDGVIKLRPIVEATTPRMGYDQVRLALLFVE
;
A
#
# COMPACT_ATOMS: atom_id res chain seq x y z
N MET A 1 16.50 -9.76 -20.63
CA MET A 1 16.13 -8.35 -20.90
C MET A 1 16.67 -7.35 -19.88
N LYS A 2 17.23 -6.25 -20.38
CA LYS A 2 17.63 -5.07 -19.58
C LYS A 2 16.44 -4.18 -19.20
N GLN A 3 16.53 -3.45 -18.10
CA GLN A 3 15.47 -2.53 -17.65
C GLN A 3 15.16 -1.42 -18.69
N GLU A 4 16.17 -0.93 -19.41
CA GLU A 4 15.99 0.10 -20.45
C GLU A 4 15.09 -0.39 -21.59
N THR A 5 15.29 -1.63 -22.05
CA THR A 5 14.48 -2.25 -23.11
C THR A 5 13.04 -2.44 -22.64
N ALA A 6 12.84 -2.91 -21.41
CA ALA A 6 11.50 -3.01 -20.82
C ALA A 6 10.78 -1.66 -20.75
N LEU A 7 11.49 -0.58 -20.39
CA LEU A 7 10.93 0.78 -20.39
C LEU A 7 10.54 1.27 -21.79
N LYS A 8 11.29 0.90 -22.83
CA LYS A 8 10.93 1.26 -24.21
C LYS A 8 9.59 0.64 -24.62
N LEU A 9 9.34 -0.62 -24.23
CA LEU A 9 8.07 -1.32 -24.47
C LEU A 9 6.92 -0.71 -23.68
N LEU A 10 7.14 -0.47 -22.38
CA LEU A 10 6.15 0.19 -21.51
C LEU A 10 5.71 1.53 -22.09
N LYS A 11 6.67 2.38 -22.49
CA LYS A 11 6.40 3.71 -23.08
C LYS A 11 5.69 3.64 -24.43
N ALA A 12 5.77 2.52 -25.15
CA ALA A 12 5.12 2.33 -26.45
C ALA A 12 3.63 1.98 -26.32
N GLY A 13 3.11 1.80 -25.09
CA GLY A 13 1.72 1.43 -24.85
C GLY A 13 1.44 -0.07 -24.93
N GLU A 14 2.48 -0.91 -25.00
CA GLU A 14 2.31 -2.37 -25.00
C GLU A 14 1.80 -2.84 -23.64
N ASN A 15 0.93 -3.86 -23.63
CA ASN A 15 0.63 -4.61 -22.42
C ASN A 15 1.88 -5.42 -22.03
N VAL A 16 2.38 -5.27 -20.81
CA VAL A 16 3.66 -5.85 -20.40
C VAL A 16 3.49 -6.73 -19.17
N PHE A 17 4.09 -7.92 -19.21
CA PHE A 17 4.37 -8.71 -18.02
C PHE A 17 5.85 -8.54 -17.65
N LEU A 18 6.12 -7.80 -16.58
CA LEU A 18 7.46 -7.58 -16.05
C LEU A 18 7.79 -8.63 -14.99
N THR A 19 8.71 -9.54 -15.30
CA THR A 19 9.11 -10.64 -14.42
C THR A 19 10.61 -10.68 -14.22
N GLY A 20 11.08 -11.58 -13.37
CA GLY A 20 12.46 -11.75 -12.98
C GLY A 20 12.54 -12.19 -11.54
N SER A 21 13.72 -12.63 -11.10
CA SER A 21 13.94 -13.03 -9.71
C SER A 21 13.64 -11.91 -8.71
N ALA A 22 13.57 -12.29 -7.43
CA ALA A 22 13.59 -11.32 -6.34
C ALA A 22 14.84 -10.44 -6.47
N GLY A 23 14.69 -9.12 -6.35
CA GLY A 23 15.82 -8.20 -6.48
C GLY A 23 16.17 -7.76 -7.91
N ALA A 24 15.47 -8.25 -8.95
CA ALA A 24 15.75 -7.90 -10.35
C ALA A 24 15.40 -6.46 -10.79
N GLY A 25 14.96 -5.61 -9.85
CA GLY A 25 14.58 -4.22 -10.12
C GLY A 25 13.19 -3.97 -10.71
N LYS A 26 12.27 -4.97 -10.66
CA LYS A 26 10.89 -4.84 -11.17
C LYS A 26 10.17 -3.56 -10.68
N THR A 27 10.06 -3.39 -9.36
CA THR A 27 9.41 -2.23 -8.74
C THR A 27 10.12 -0.91 -9.09
N TYR A 28 11.45 -0.94 -9.24
CA TYR A 28 12.22 0.23 -9.67
C TYR A 28 11.86 0.65 -11.10
N THR A 29 11.80 -0.31 -12.04
CA THR A 29 11.37 -0.08 -13.42
C THR A 29 9.93 0.44 -13.48
N LEU A 30 9.01 -0.12 -12.68
CA LEU A 30 7.64 0.38 -12.57
C LEU A 30 7.59 1.83 -12.08
N ASN A 31 8.35 2.17 -11.03
CA ASN A 31 8.39 3.54 -10.49
C ASN A 31 8.93 4.54 -11.52
N GLN A 32 9.94 4.17 -12.30
CA GLN A 32 10.41 5.01 -13.41
C GLN A 32 9.32 5.24 -14.46
N TYR A 33 8.54 4.20 -14.80
CA TYR A 33 7.44 4.33 -15.75
C TYR A 33 6.27 5.17 -15.19
N ILE A 34 5.91 4.97 -13.91
CA ILE A 34 4.89 5.77 -13.22
C ILE A 34 5.28 7.25 -13.23
N ASN A 35 6.52 7.58 -12.91
CA ASN A 35 6.99 8.97 -12.93
C ASN A 35 6.97 9.55 -14.35
N TYR A 36 7.32 8.75 -15.36
CA TYR A 36 7.22 9.14 -16.77
C TYR A 36 5.78 9.48 -17.19
N LEU A 37 4.79 8.68 -16.75
CA LEU A 37 3.36 8.91 -17.01
C LEU A 37 2.82 10.13 -16.26
N LYS A 38 3.13 10.25 -14.97
CA LYS A 38 2.72 11.40 -14.12
C LYS A 38 3.24 12.72 -14.66
N ALA A 39 4.51 12.75 -15.08
CA ALA A 39 5.10 13.94 -15.70
C ALA A 39 4.36 14.39 -16.97
N ARG A 40 3.70 13.45 -17.65
CA ARG A 40 2.92 13.64 -18.87
C ARG A 40 1.41 13.71 -18.61
N LYS A 41 0.98 13.76 -17.35
CA LYS A 41 -0.44 13.83 -16.95
C LYS A 41 -1.30 12.68 -17.49
N VAL A 42 -0.70 11.51 -17.72
CA VAL A 42 -1.46 10.31 -18.11
C VAL A 42 -2.08 9.67 -16.86
N PRO A 43 -3.42 9.46 -16.80
CA PRO A 43 -4.08 8.82 -15.67
C PRO A 43 -3.63 7.37 -15.51
N VAL A 44 -2.92 7.08 -14.42
CA VAL A 44 -2.41 5.74 -14.09
C VAL A 44 -3.03 5.24 -12.79
N ALA A 45 -3.59 4.03 -12.84
CA ALA A 45 -4.02 3.27 -11.68
C ALA A 45 -2.88 2.39 -11.18
N ILE A 46 -2.42 2.64 -9.96
CA ILE A 46 -1.34 1.88 -9.33
C ILE A 46 -1.97 0.91 -8.33
N THR A 47 -1.84 -0.39 -8.59
CA THR A 47 -2.43 -1.43 -7.77
C THR A 47 -1.45 -2.56 -7.45
N ALA A 48 -1.79 -3.37 -6.46
CA ALA A 48 -1.11 -4.63 -6.20
C ALA A 48 -2.09 -5.70 -5.69
N SER A 49 -1.63 -6.94 -5.63
CA SER A 49 -2.42 -8.08 -5.11
C SER A 49 -2.68 -8.02 -3.60
N THR A 50 -1.82 -7.36 -2.82
CA THR A 50 -1.96 -7.24 -1.36
C THR A 50 -1.81 -5.80 -0.87
N GLY A 51 -2.40 -5.51 0.29
CA GLY A 51 -2.33 -4.16 0.88
C GLY A 51 -0.90 -3.70 1.19
N ILE A 52 0.01 -4.60 1.60
CA ILE A 52 1.41 -4.24 1.89
C ILE A 52 2.12 -3.84 0.60
N ALA A 53 2.03 -4.67 -0.45
CA ALA A 53 2.63 -4.40 -1.75
C ALA A 53 2.06 -3.12 -2.40
N ALA A 54 0.74 -2.94 -2.33
CA ALA A 54 0.08 -1.74 -2.87
C ALA A 54 0.61 -0.48 -2.21
N THR A 55 0.86 -0.54 -0.91
CA THR A 55 1.36 0.59 -0.14
C THR A 55 2.79 0.97 -0.53
N HIS A 56 3.66 -0.01 -0.78
CA HIS A 56 5.02 0.25 -1.24
C HIS A 56 5.08 1.03 -2.57
N MET A 57 4.00 1.01 -3.36
CA MET A 57 3.87 1.76 -4.61
C MET A 57 2.96 2.99 -4.51
N ASN A 58 2.54 3.38 -3.29
CA ASN A 58 1.54 4.42 -3.06
C ASN A 58 0.23 4.19 -3.87
N GLY A 59 -0.19 2.93 -3.94
CA GLY A 59 -1.41 2.49 -4.61
C GLY A 59 -2.41 1.87 -3.64
N MET A 60 -3.38 1.15 -4.21
CA MET A 60 -4.37 0.37 -3.44
C MET A 60 -4.43 -1.07 -3.94
N THR A 61 -5.17 -1.95 -3.26
CA THR A 61 -5.34 -3.31 -3.77
C THR A 61 -6.18 -3.29 -5.05
N ILE A 62 -5.88 -4.21 -5.97
CA ILE A 62 -6.64 -4.34 -7.22
C ILE A 62 -8.13 -4.62 -6.96
N HIS A 63 -8.45 -5.36 -5.89
CA HIS A 63 -9.83 -5.65 -5.49
C HIS A 63 -10.62 -4.40 -5.10
N THR A 64 -9.99 -3.51 -4.33
CA THR A 64 -10.59 -2.24 -3.91
C THR A 64 -10.73 -1.31 -5.10
N TRP A 65 -9.69 -1.19 -5.93
CA TRP A 65 -9.71 -0.35 -7.12
C TRP A 65 -10.79 -0.79 -8.11
N ALA A 66 -10.86 -2.08 -8.44
CA ALA A 66 -11.87 -2.59 -9.39
C ALA A 66 -13.29 -2.66 -8.80
N GLY A 67 -13.46 -2.45 -7.49
CA GLY A 67 -14.76 -2.53 -6.82
C GLY A 67 -15.35 -3.94 -6.72
N ILE A 68 -14.55 -4.99 -6.97
CA ILE A 68 -15.00 -6.40 -6.99
C ILE A 68 -15.14 -6.99 -5.57
N GLY A 69 -14.48 -6.39 -4.58
CA GLY A 69 -14.45 -6.90 -3.21
C GLY A 69 -13.87 -8.32 -3.14
N ILE A 70 -14.53 -9.19 -2.36
CA ILE A 70 -14.16 -10.62 -2.20
C ILE A 70 -14.99 -11.55 -3.07
N LYS A 71 -15.67 -11.04 -4.10
CA LYS A 71 -16.55 -11.85 -4.96
C LYS A 71 -15.72 -12.73 -5.90
N ASP A 72 -16.17 -13.98 -6.05
CA ASP A 72 -15.62 -14.94 -7.03
C ASP A 72 -16.37 -14.90 -8.38
N PHE A 73 -17.48 -14.16 -8.47
CA PHE A 73 -18.32 -14.03 -9.65
C PHE A 73 -19.04 -12.68 -9.69
N LEU A 74 -19.29 -12.14 -10.88
CA LEU A 74 -20.08 -10.93 -11.13
C LEU A 74 -21.16 -11.20 -12.19
N SER A 75 -22.41 -10.91 -11.85
CA SER A 75 -23.54 -10.87 -12.78
C SER A 75 -23.66 -9.52 -13.49
N ASP A 76 -24.43 -9.45 -14.57
CA ASP A 76 -24.74 -8.18 -15.26
C ASP A 76 -25.43 -7.17 -14.32
N ALA A 77 -26.24 -7.66 -13.37
CA ALA A 77 -26.86 -6.83 -12.35
C ALA A 77 -25.81 -6.23 -11.39
N ASP A 78 -24.79 -7.02 -11.00
CA ASP A 78 -23.68 -6.51 -10.19
C ASP A 78 -22.92 -5.40 -10.93
N LEU A 79 -22.59 -5.62 -12.22
CA LEU A 79 -21.88 -4.65 -13.04
C LEU A 79 -22.68 -3.35 -13.22
N LYS A 80 -23.98 -3.46 -13.44
CA LYS A 80 -24.87 -2.29 -13.52
C LYS A 80 -24.87 -1.50 -12.21
N ASN A 81 -25.07 -2.18 -11.08
CA ASN A 81 -25.06 -1.54 -9.76
C ASN A 81 -23.69 -0.91 -9.45
N MET A 82 -22.60 -1.53 -9.90
CA MET A 82 -21.25 -0.96 -9.78
C MET A 82 -21.11 0.33 -10.61
N LYS A 83 -21.62 0.37 -11.85
CA LYS A 83 -21.53 1.54 -12.74
C LYS A 83 -22.41 2.71 -12.30
N GLU A 84 -23.43 2.46 -11.47
CA GLU A 84 -24.23 3.51 -10.81
C GLU A 84 -23.44 4.25 -9.71
N ARG A 85 -22.36 3.67 -9.19
CA ARG A 85 -21.50 4.31 -8.18
C ARG A 85 -20.61 5.36 -8.86
N LYS A 86 -20.98 6.64 -8.72
CA LYS A 86 -20.30 7.78 -9.37
C LYS A 86 -18.77 7.75 -9.24
N TYR A 87 -18.25 7.58 -8.03
CA TYR A 87 -16.81 7.52 -7.79
C TYR A 87 -16.13 6.36 -8.55
N LEU A 88 -16.74 5.16 -8.52
CA LEU A 88 -16.23 3.97 -9.20
C LEU A 88 -16.22 4.16 -10.71
N LYS A 89 -17.33 4.69 -11.25
CA LYS A 89 -17.48 5.04 -12.65
C LYS A 89 -16.40 6.01 -13.11
N GLU A 90 -16.27 7.16 -12.44
CA GLU A 90 -15.34 8.21 -12.85
C GLU A 90 -13.90 7.70 -12.89
N HIS A 91 -13.41 7.01 -11.85
CA HIS A 91 -12.00 6.60 -11.85
C HIS A 91 -11.70 5.45 -12.81
N LEU A 92 -12.61 4.48 -12.98
CA LEU A 92 -12.41 3.39 -13.94
C LEU A 92 -12.49 3.90 -15.38
N GLU A 93 -13.44 4.78 -15.70
CA GLU A 93 -13.55 5.39 -17.04
C GLU A 93 -12.37 6.32 -17.35
N ASN A 94 -11.80 7.01 -16.36
CA ASN A 94 -10.65 7.89 -16.57
C ASN A 94 -9.31 7.16 -16.72
N ALA A 95 -9.13 5.99 -16.10
CA ALA A 95 -7.86 5.27 -16.11
C ALA A 95 -7.40 4.91 -17.53
N GLN A 96 -6.16 5.25 -17.88
CA GLN A 96 -5.55 4.92 -19.19
C GLN A 96 -4.52 3.80 -19.09
N VAL A 97 -3.95 3.63 -17.89
CA VAL A 97 -2.93 2.64 -17.58
C VAL A 97 -3.28 1.97 -16.26
N LEU A 98 -3.24 0.65 -16.21
CA LEU A 98 -3.37 -0.15 -14.98
C LEU A 98 -2.07 -0.90 -14.70
N ILE A 99 -1.50 -0.67 -13.52
CA ILE A 99 -0.33 -1.39 -13.02
C ILE A 99 -0.76 -2.32 -11.89
N ILE A 100 -0.37 -3.58 -11.94
CA ILE A 100 -0.63 -4.60 -10.92
C ILE A 100 0.70 -5.23 -10.48
N ASP A 101 1.21 -4.84 -9.31
CA ASP A 101 2.40 -5.47 -8.71
C ASP A 101 2.05 -6.70 -7.86
N GLU A 102 3.06 -7.55 -7.62
CA GLU A 102 2.95 -8.84 -6.96
C GLU A 102 1.84 -9.73 -7.55
N ILE A 103 1.77 -9.80 -8.89
CA ILE A 103 0.75 -10.54 -9.65
C ILE A 103 0.72 -12.05 -9.32
N SER A 104 1.78 -12.60 -8.73
CA SER A 104 1.89 -14.02 -8.37
C SER A 104 0.83 -14.47 -7.38
N MET A 105 0.33 -13.56 -6.53
CA MET A 105 -0.71 -13.85 -5.53
C MET A 105 -2.14 -13.64 -6.06
N LEU A 106 -2.31 -13.20 -7.31
CA LEU A 106 -3.63 -12.96 -7.90
C LEU A 106 -4.16 -14.22 -8.59
N HIS A 107 -5.40 -14.58 -8.28
CA HIS A 107 -6.07 -15.74 -8.88
C HIS A 107 -6.49 -15.51 -10.33
N ALA A 108 -6.61 -16.58 -11.13
CA ALA A 108 -7.09 -16.50 -12.51
C ALA A 108 -8.48 -15.88 -12.62
N LYS A 109 -9.38 -16.28 -11.72
CA LYS A 109 -10.75 -15.75 -11.65
C LYS A 109 -10.75 -14.26 -11.37
N GLN A 110 -9.89 -13.80 -10.47
CA GLN A 110 -9.81 -12.38 -10.10
C GLN A 110 -9.35 -11.52 -11.28
N LEU A 111 -8.33 -11.97 -12.04
CA LEU A 111 -7.89 -11.26 -13.23
C LEU A 111 -9.00 -11.21 -14.31
N ASN A 112 -9.76 -12.30 -14.47
CA ASN A 112 -10.93 -12.33 -15.36
C ASN A 112 -12.03 -11.34 -14.92
N LEU A 113 -12.32 -11.24 -13.63
CA LEU A 113 -13.31 -10.28 -13.12
C LEU A 113 -12.87 -8.84 -13.36
N VAL A 114 -11.59 -8.52 -13.17
CA VAL A 114 -11.04 -7.18 -13.47
C VAL A 114 -11.21 -6.86 -14.96
N ASN A 115 -10.90 -7.81 -15.85
CA ASN A 115 -11.11 -7.66 -17.29
C ASN A 115 -12.59 -7.41 -17.62
N GLN A 116 -13.51 -8.22 -17.06
CA GLN A 116 -14.95 -8.08 -17.24
C GLN A 116 -15.47 -6.71 -16.78
N VAL A 117 -15.04 -6.24 -15.61
CA VAL A 117 -15.39 -4.91 -15.09
C VAL A 117 -14.91 -3.83 -16.04
N LEU A 118 -13.65 -3.86 -16.47
CA LEU A 118 -13.12 -2.80 -17.33
C LEU A 118 -13.76 -2.78 -18.72
N LYS A 119 -14.04 -3.94 -19.34
CA LYS A 119 -14.82 -4.00 -20.58
C LYS A 119 -16.19 -3.34 -20.45
N TYR A 120 -16.89 -3.60 -19.34
CA TYR A 120 -18.21 -3.02 -19.06
C TYR A 120 -18.17 -1.51 -18.83
N PHE A 121 -17.19 -1.02 -18.06
CA PHE A 121 -17.06 0.42 -17.77
C PHE A 121 -16.56 1.20 -18.99
N LYS A 122 -15.63 0.65 -19.76
CA LYS A 122 -15.07 1.28 -20.97
C LYS A 122 -15.94 1.12 -22.21
N GLU A 123 -16.98 0.29 -22.14
CA GLU A 123 -17.88 -0.02 -23.27
C GLU A 123 -17.09 -0.53 -24.49
N SER A 124 -16.12 -1.40 -24.21
CA SER A 124 -15.19 -1.96 -25.21
C SER A 124 -14.98 -3.45 -24.97
N ASP A 125 -15.02 -4.23 -26.05
CA ASP A 125 -14.74 -5.67 -26.02
C ASP A 125 -13.23 -5.98 -26.01
N GLU A 126 -12.37 -4.97 -26.20
CA GLU A 126 -10.92 -5.10 -26.13
C GLU A 126 -10.46 -5.54 -24.73
N ALA A 127 -9.31 -6.20 -24.65
CA ALA A 127 -8.74 -6.64 -23.38
C ALA A 127 -8.66 -5.46 -22.40
N PHE A 128 -9.22 -5.63 -21.20
CA PHE A 128 -9.31 -4.64 -20.13
C PHE A 128 -9.93 -3.31 -20.59
N GLY A 129 -10.85 -3.35 -21.56
CA GLY A 129 -11.51 -2.17 -22.09
C GLY A 129 -10.58 -1.24 -22.89
N GLY A 130 -9.49 -1.77 -23.44
CA GLY A 130 -8.55 -1.05 -24.31
C GLY A 130 -7.49 -0.22 -23.56
N ILE A 131 -7.46 -0.27 -22.23
CA ILE A 131 -6.39 0.39 -21.46
C ILE A 131 -5.08 -0.40 -21.53
N GLN A 132 -3.96 0.27 -21.32
CA GLN A 132 -2.69 -0.42 -21.14
C GLN A 132 -2.67 -1.14 -19.78
N VAL A 133 -2.31 -2.42 -19.78
CA VAL A 133 -2.15 -3.21 -18.56
C VAL A 133 -0.71 -3.66 -18.39
N ILE A 134 -0.16 -3.39 -17.21
CA ILE A 134 1.19 -3.79 -16.81
C ILE A 134 1.04 -4.66 -15.58
N VAL A 135 1.49 -5.89 -15.67
CA VAL A 135 1.54 -6.81 -14.53
C VAL A 135 2.99 -7.06 -14.17
N ALA A 136 3.30 -7.10 -12.87
CA ALA A 136 4.65 -7.38 -12.39
C ALA A 136 4.63 -8.38 -11.25
N GLY A 137 5.64 -9.25 -11.19
CA GLY A 137 5.79 -10.21 -10.11
C GLY A 137 6.77 -11.32 -10.45
N ASP A 138 6.77 -12.38 -9.64
CA ASP A 138 7.61 -13.56 -9.82
C ASP A 138 6.80 -14.77 -9.35
N PHE A 139 6.40 -15.66 -10.27
CA PHE A 139 5.55 -16.82 -9.95
C PHE A 139 6.26 -17.91 -9.14
N PHE A 140 7.58 -17.79 -8.90
CA PHE A 140 8.28 -18.60 -7.91
C PHE A 140 8.17 -18.08 -6.48
N GLN A 141 7.63 -16.87 -6.29
CA GLN A 141 7.22 -16.39 -4.96
C GLN A 141 5.92 -17.08 -4.51
N LEU A 142 5.25 -16.51 -3.51
CA LEU A 142 4.03 -17.11 -2.97
C LEU A 142 2.93 -17.17 -4.05
N PRO A 143 2.29 -18.33 -4.21
CA PRO A 143 1.14 -18.48 -5.09
C PRO A 143 -0.10 -17.80 -4.48
N PRO A 144 -1.20 -17.70 -5.23
CA PRO A 144 -2.46 -17.24 -4.68
C PRO A 144 -2.94 -18.18 -3.56
N VAL A 145 -3.44 -17.62 -2.47
CA VAL A 145 -3.99 -18.39 -1.35
C VAL A 145 -5.33 -18.98 -1.78
N GLY A 146 -5.37 -20.29 -2.03
CA GLY A 146 -6.54 -21.01 -2.51
C GLY A 146 -7.36 -21.68 -1.41
N LYS A 147 -8.57 -22.12 -1.77
CA LYS A 147 -9.37 -23.06 -0.98
C LYS A 147 -9.04 -24.50 -1.41
N ASN A 148 -9.19 -25.47 -0.50
CA ASN A 148 -8.81 -26.88 -0.73
C ASN A 148 -9.50 -27.55 -1.94
N ASP A 149 -10.57 -26.95 -2.48
CA ASP A 149 -11.38 -27.44 -3.60
C ASP A 149 -11.05 -26.76 -4.96
N GLU A 150 -10.07 -25.87 -5.01
CA GLU A 150 -9.71 -25.15 -6.22
C GLU A 150 -8.97 -26.03 -7.25
N ARG A 151 -9.39 -25.96 -8.52
CA ARG A 151 -8.71 -26.68 -9.60
C ARG A 151 -7.40 -25.96 -9.93
N ASN A 152 -6.36 -26.73 -10.25
CA ASN A 152 -5.07 -26.20 -10.69
C ASN A 152 -5.16 -25.14 -11.81
N ARG A 153 -6.14 -25.25 -12.73
CA ARG A 153 -6.33 -24.28 -13.83
C ARG A 153 -6.83 -22.91 -13.38
N ASP A 154 -7.46 -22.84 -12.22
CA ASP A 154 -8.08 -21.62 -11.70
C ASP A 154 -7.09 -20.83 -10.82
N LYS A 155 -5.94 -21.44 -10.50
CA LYS A 155 -4.97 -20.94 -9.52
C LYS A 155 -4.25 -19.70 -10.04
N PHE A 156 -3.32 -19.85 -10.99
CA PHE A 156 -2.47 -18.72 -11.40
C PHE A 156 -3.13 -17.84 -12.46
N CYS A 157 -2.96 -16.52 -12.32
CA CYS A 157 -3.49 -15.56 -13.28
C CYS A 157 -3.00 -15.72 -14.73
N PHE A 158 -1.82 -16.30 -14.98
CA PHE A 158 -1.35 -16.61 -16.33
C PHE A 158 -2.18 -17.70 -17.04
N MET A 159 -3.08 -18.37 -16.32
CA MET A 159 -4.00 -19.37 -16.87
C MET A 159 -5.37 -18.77 -17.24
N SER A 160 -5.56 -17.46 -17.06
CA SER A 160 -6.85 -16.81 -17.28
C SER A 160 -7.05 -16.40 -18.75
N ASP A 161 -8.30 -16.35 -19.19
CA ASP A 161 -8.67 -15.84 -20.52
C ASP A 161 -8.23 -14.38 -20.68
N ALA A 162 -8.36 -13.57 -19.62
CA ALA A 162 -7.88 -12.20 -19.60
C ALA A 162 -6.38 -12.06 -19.88
N TRP A 163 -5.55 -13.00 -19.39
CA TRP A 163 -4.11 -13.01 -19.68
C TRP A 163 -3.84 -13.28 -21.17
N VAL A 164 -4.58 -14.21 -21.76
CA VAL A 164 -4.47 -14.55 -23.19
C VAL A 164 -4.93 -13.37 -24.06
N GLU A 165 -6.06 -12.75 -23.71
CA GLU A 165 -6.59 -11.58 -24.40
C GLU A 165 -5.65 -10.38 -24.34
N ALA A 166 -5.01 -10.15 -23.20
CA ALA A 166 -4.08 -9.03 -23.00
C ALA A 166 -2.84 -9.10 -23.90
N LYS A 167 -2.45 -10.31 -24.34
CA LYS A 167 -1.25 -10.56 -25.15
C LYS A 167 0.00 -9.88 -24.57
N PHE A 168 0.23 -10.09 -23.27
CA PHE A 168 1.35 -9.47 -22.57
C PHE A 168 2.70 -9.74 -23.26
N ARG A 169 3.44 -8.67 -23.54
CA ARG A 169 4.86 -8.72 -23.86
C ARG A 169 5.63 -9.07 -22.59
N VAL A 170 6.28 -10.22 -22.60
CA VAL A 170 7.05 -10.68 -21.44
C VAL A 170 8.40 -9.97 -21.42
N CYS A 171 8.69 -9.28 -20.33
CA CYS A 171 9.97 -8.63 -20.07
C CYS A 171 10.62 -9.33 -18.86
N TYR A 172 11.54 -10.26 -19.12
CA TYR A 172 12.27 -10.99 -18.09
C TYR A 172 13.55 -10.25 -17.71
N LEU A 173 13.51 -9.58 -16.57
CA LEU A 173 14.64 -8.84 -16.02
C LEU A 173 15.68 -9.81 -15.47
N THR A 174 16.94 -9.59 -15.87
CA THR A 174 18.08 -10.47 -15.54
C THR A 174 19.10 -9.80 -14.63
N GLU A 175 19.04 -8.47 -14.47
CA GLU A 175 19.97 -7.69 -13.66
C GLU A 175 19.62 -7.81 -12.16
N GLN A 176 20.51 -8.40 -11.35
CA GLN A 176 20.33 -8.48 -9.90
C GLN A 176 20.83 -7.21 -9.21
N HIS A 177 19.96 -6.56 -8.42
CA HIS A 177 20.32 -5.35 -7.68
C HIS A 177 20.28 -5.49 -6.15
N ARG A 178 19.55 -6.50 -5.62
CA ARG A 178 19.37 -6.65 -4.16
C ARG A 178 20.50 -7.45 -3.52
N GLN A 179 20.75 -8.64 -4.03
CA GLN A 179 21.90 -9.46 -3.65
C GLN A 179 23.00 -9.13 -4.66
N GLY A 180 24.15 -8.63 -4.20
CA GLY A 180 25.31 -8.43 -5.08
C GLY A 180 25.88 -9.76 -5.59
N ASN A 181 27.19 -9.80 -5.88
CA ASN A 181 27.92 -11.05 -6.11
C ASN A 181 28.14 -11.80 -4.77
N ASP A 182 27.06 -12.20 -4.10
CA ASP A 182 27.09 -13.00 -2.89
C ASP A 182 26.58 -14.43 -3.15
N TYR A 183 27.11 -15.39 -2.40
CA TYR A 183 26.75 -16.81 -2.50
C TYR A 183 25.26 -17.08 -2.24
N LEU A 184 24.57 -16.17 -1.53
CA LEU A 184 23.12 -16.20 -1.39
C LEU A 184 22.40 -16.17 -2.76
N ASN A 185 22.90 -15.37 -3.71
CA ASN A 185 22.32 -15.26 -5.04
C ASN A 185 22.46 -16.59 -5.80
N ASP A 186 23.61 -17.25 -5.68
CA ASP A 186 23.85 -18.57 -6.28
C ASP A 186 22.86 -19.61 -5.72
N ILE A 187 22.64 -19.63 -4.41
CA ILE A 187 21.64 -20.48 -3.77
C ILE A 187 20.23 -20.17 -4.31
N LEU A 188 19.83 -18.90 -4.37
CA LEU A 188 18.51 -18.50 -4.87
C LEU A 188 18.30 -18.92 -6.33
N ASN A 189 19.32 -18.78 -7.19
CA ASN A 189 19.28 -19.22 -8.58
C ASN A 189 19.26 -20.75 -8.69
N ALA A 190 19.96 -21.47 -7.80
CA ALA A 190 19.91 -22.92 -7.72
C ALA A 190 18.51 -23.42 -7.33
N ILE A 191 17.80 -22.75 -6.43
CA ILE A 191 16.38 -23.04 -6.12
C ILE A 191 15.55 -22.87 -7.41
N ARG A 192 15.65 -21.71 -8.08
CA ARG A 192 14.88 -21.39 -9.31
C ARG A 192 15.11 -22.40 -10.43
N SER A 193 16.36 -22.83 -10.62
CA SER A 193 16.76 -23.80 -11.65
C SER A 193 16.61 -25.27 -11.25
N GLN A 194 16.15 -25.54 -10.02
CA GLN A 194 16.06 -26.90 -9.46
C GLN A 194 17.40 -27.64 -9.43
N SER A 195 18.48 -26.90 -9.18
CA SER A 195 19.87 -27.42 -9.17
C SER A 195 20.54 -27.27 -7.80
N ILE A 196 19.76 -27.27 -6.71
CA ILE A 196 20.30 -27.24 -5.35
C ILE A 196 21.24 -28.42 -5.11
N THR A 197 22.46 -28.12 -4.66
CA THR A 197 23.52 -29.09 -4.40
C THR A 197 23.64 -29.33 -2.89
N ALA A 198 24.40 -30.35 -2.50
CA ALA A 198 24.72 -30.60 -1.10
C ALA A 198 25.49 -29.43 -0.46
N GLU A 199 26.32 -28.73 -1.23
CA GLU A 199 27.08 -27.55 -0.77
C GLU A 199 26.14 -26.38 -0.44
N HIS A 200 25.13 -26.13 -1.27
CA HIS A 200 24.10 -25.12 -1.01
C HIS A 200 23.33 -25.43 0.30
N LEU A 201 22.94 -26.69 0.49
CA LEU A 201 22.24 -27.12 1.71
C LEU A 201 23.12 -26.96 2.95
N GLN A 202 24.38 -27.39 2.86
CA GLN A 202 25.33 -27.26 3.96
C GLN A 202 25.56 -25.78 4.34
N ALA A 203 25.66 -24.89 3.35
CA ALA A 203 25.79 -23.45 3.61
C ALA A 203 24.56 -22.88 4.31
N LEU A 204 23.35 -23.27 3.91
CA LEU A 204 22.11 -22.89 4.59
C LEU A 204 22.06 -23.42 6.04
N GLU A 205 22.46 -24.68 6.27
CA GLU A 205 22.51 -25.27 7.61
C GLU A 205 23.52 -24.57 8.53
N GLN A 206 24.68 -24.20 8.00
CA GLN A 206 25.72 -23.47 8.75
C GLN A 206 25.23 -22.10 9.23
N THR A 207 24.24 -21.49 8.55
CA THR A 207 23.66 -20.21 8.99
C THR A 207 22.98 -20.28 10.34
N ARG A 208 22.60 -21.47 10.83
CA ARG A 208 21.95 -21.66 12.14
C ARG A 208 22.77 -21.10 13.31
N GLN A 209 24.09 -21.16 13.20
CA GLN A 209 25.03 -20.69 14.22
C GLN A 209 25.52 -19.26 13.98
N GLN A 210 25.04 -18.57 12.95
CA GLN A 210 25.45 -17.20 12.67
C GLN A 210 24.94 -16.25 13.75
N ASP A 211 25.83 -15.36 14.19
CA ASP A 211 25.48 -14.17 14.96
C ASP A 211 25.10 -13.06 13.98
N ILE A 212 23.81 -12.74 13.95
CA ILE A 212 23.23 -11.72 13.07
C ILE A 212 22.95 -10.40 13.82
N GLY A 213 23.56 -10.23 14.99
CA GLY A 213 23.42 -9.06 15.85
C GLY A 213 22.11 -9.04 16.68
N GLU A 214 21.84 -7.92 17.32
CA GLU A 214 20.72 -7.78 18.27
C GLU A 214 19.41 -7.33 17.62
N THR A 215 19.48 -6.67 16.46
CA THR A 215 18.31 -6.11 15.77
C THR A 215 18.08 -6.85 14.45
N PHE A 216 17.21 -7.85 14.49
CA PHE A 216 16.80 -8.62 13.31
C PHE A 216 15.30 -8.93 13.36
N THR A 217 14.71 -9.11 12.17
CA THR A 217 13.31 -9.53 12.05
C THR A 217 13.22 -11.05 12.10
N ARG A 218 12.21 -11.60 12.78
CA ARG A 218 11.98 -13.05 12.78
C ARG A 218 10.86 -13.44 11.81
N LEU A 219 11.11 -14.41 10.95
CA LEU A 219 10.17 -14.86 9.93
C LEU A 219 9.72 -16.30 10.20
N TYR A 220 8.40 -16.49 10.30
CA TYR A 220 7.77 -17.79 10.58
C TYR A 220 6.65 -18.09 9.58
N THR A 221 6.24 -19.35 9.49
CA THR A 221 5.23 -19.79 8.52
C THR A 221 3.80 -19.54 8.98
N HIS A 222 3.50 -19.69 10.28
CA HIS A 222 2.14 -19.58 10.85
C HIS A 222 1.97 -18.36 11.77
N ASN A 223 0.76 -17.80 11.80
CA ASN A 223 0.44 -16.69 12.72
C ASN A 223 0.53 -17.12 14.19
N MET A 224 0.16 -18.36 14.53
CA MET A 224 0.22 -18.87 15.90
C MET A 224 1.64 -18.81 16.49
N ASP A 225 2.65 -19.22 15.71
CA ASP A 225 4.05 -19.15 16.14
C ASP A 225 4.50 -17.70 16.33
N VAL A 226 4.12 -16.84 15.38
CA VAL A 226 4.41 -15.40 15.41
C VAL A 226 3.84 -14.76 16.67
N ASP A 227 2.57 -15.02 16.97
CA ASP A 227 1.87 -14.43 18.10
C ASP A 227 2.46 -14.96 19.41
N ALA A 228 2.75 -16.26 19.53
CA ALA A 228 3.39 -16.85 20.70
C ALA A 228 4.77 -16.21 21.00
N ILE A 229 5.59 -16.02 19.96
CA ILE A 229 6.92 -15.37 20.09
C ILE A 229 6.76 -13.91 20.50
N ASN A 230 5.84 -13.20 19.87
CA ASN A 230 5.58 -11.80 20.19
C ASN A 230 5.11 -11.62 21.65
N PHE A 231 4.20 -12.47 22.12
CA PHE A 231 3.76 -12.45 23.53
C PHE A 231 4.90 -12.80 24.48
N LYS A 232 5.71 -13.80 24.16
CA LYS A 232 6.88 -14.16 24.98
C LYS A 232 7.84 -12.98 25.13
N HIS A 233 8.15 -12.28 24.05
CA HIS A 233 9.03 -11.10 24.09
C HIS A 233 8.40 -9.93 24.84
N LEU A 234 7.11 -9.64 24.63
CA LEU A 234 6.40 -8.60 25.38
C LEU A 234 6.41 -8.88 26.89
N ASN A 235 6.15 -10.12 27.29
CA ASN A 235 6.11 -10.53 28.69
C ASN A 235 7.48 -10.45 29.37
N ALA A 236 8.57 -10.61 28.61
CA ALA A 236 9.94 -10.48 29.10
C ALA A 236 10.37 -9.02 29.35
N ILE A 237 9.60 -8.02 28.90
CA ILE A 237 9.90 -6.61 29.16
C ILE A 237 9.50 -6.23 30.58
N GLU A 238 10.48 -5.80 31.36
CA GLU A 238 10.31 -5.18 32.68
C GLU A 238 9.90 -3.70 32.55
N ALA A 239 8.68 -3.46 32.07
CA ALA A 239 8.05 -2.15 32.01
C ALA A 239 6.54 -2.28 32.18
N ASP A 240 5.89 -1.20 32.62
CA ASP A 240 4.45 -1.14 32.80
C ASP A 240 3.73 -1.42 31.48
N GLU A 241 2.73 -2.29 31.54
CA GLU A 241 1.86 -2.57 30.40
C GLU A 241 0.75 -1.53 30.26
N ARG A 242 0.45 -1.20 29.00
CA ARG A 242 -0.70 -0.39 28.61
C ARG A 242 -1.56 -1.22 27.67
N GLN A 243 -2.85 -1.27 27.95
CA GLN A 243 -3.82 -2.00 27.15
C GLN A 243 -4.70 -1.01 26.40
N PHE A 244 -4.96 -1.30 25.13
CA PHE A 244 -5.80 -0.53 24.23
C PHE A 244 -6.88 -1.45 23.69
N GLU A 245 -8.13 -1.18 24.05
CA GLU A 245 -9.30 -1.94 23.58
C GLU A 245 -9.90 -1.28 22.34
N ALA A 246 -10.27 -2.10 21.36
CA ALA A 246 -10.88 -1.61 20.14
C ALA A 246 -12.32 -1.13 20.39
N VAL A 247 -12.67 0.03 19.86
CA VAL A 247 -14.03 0.58 19.91
C VAL A 247 -14.77 0.16 18.64
N CYS A 248 -15.89 -0.53 18.79
CA CYS A 248 -16.72 -0.98 17.66
C CYS A 248 -18.09 -0.33 17.69
N ASP A 249 -18.62 0.06 16.53
CA ASP A 249 -19.97 0.64 16.39
C ASP A 249 -20.66 0.12 15.12
N GLY A 250 -21.98 -0.10 15.17
CA GLY A 250 -22.80 -0.53 14.04
C GLY A 250 -23.30 -1.97 14.09
N ASN A 251 -23.49 -2.62 12.94
CA ASN A 251 -24.12 -3.94 12.85
C ASN A 251 -23.19 -5.08 13.32
N ASP A 252 -23.63 -5.89 14.30
CA ASP A 252 -22.86 -6.99 14.89
C ASP A 252 -22.25 -7.98 13.89
N LYS A 253 -23.00 -8.41 12.86
CA LYS A 253 -22.49 -9.37 11.87
C LYS A 253 -21.37 -8.76 11.02
N LEU A 254 -21.49 -7.46 10.71
CA LEU A 254 -20.46 -6.73 9.97
C LEU A 254 -19.25 -6.41 10.86
N ILE A 255 -19.46 -6.17 12.17
CA ILE A 255 -18.38 -6.02 13.15
C ILE A 255 -17.57 -7.30 13.25
N GLU A 256 -18.21 -8.47 13.38
CA GLU A 256 -17.50 -9.77 13.39
C GLU A 256 -16.70 -10.00 12.09
N THR A 257 -17.26 -9.58 10.95
CA THR A 257 -16.55 -9.62 9.67
C THR A 257 -15.35 -8.67 9.67
N LEU A 258 -15.52 -7.44 10.18
CA LEU A 258 -14.43 -6.46 10.33
C LEU A 258 -13.33 -7.00 11.22
N LYS A 259 -13.64 -7.52 12.40
CA LYS A 259 -12.68 -8.14 13.34
C LYS A 259 -11.84 -9.22 12.68
N SER A 260 -12.44 -10.06 11.85
CA SER A 260 -11.71 -11.11 11.12
C SER A 260 -10.78 -10.58 10.01
N SER A 261 -11.02 -9.36 9.52
CA SER A 261 -10.27 -8.75 8.41
C SER A 261 -9.26 -7.69 8.84
N VAL A 262 -9.51 -7.02 9.97
CA VAL A 262 -8.64 -6.01 10.54
C VAL A 262 -7.43 -6.70 11.17
N ARG A 263 -6.25 -6.16 10.88
CA ARG A 263 -4.97 -6.75 11.32
C ARG A 263 -4.51 -6.22 12.68
N ALA A 264 -5.10 -5.12 13.13
CA ALA A 264 -4.91 -4.60 14.48
C ALA A 264 -5.68 -5.51 15.46
N PRO A 265 -5.07 -5.96 16.56
CA PRO A 265 -5.74 -6.82 17.51
C PRO A 265 -6.84 -6.06 18.25
N GLU A 266 -7.92 -6.76 18.61
CA GLU A 266 -9.01 -6.18 19.43
C GLU A 266 -8.48 -5.64 20.75
N ASN A 267 -7.60 -6.41 21.41
CA ASN A 267 -6.91 -6.01 22.62
C ASN A 267 -5.41 -5.89 22.30
N LEU A 268 -4.93 -4.67 22.21
CA LEU A 268 -3.51 -4.39 21.98
C LEU A 268 -2.83 -4.08 23.31
N THR A 269 -1.88 -4.93 23.71
CA THR A 269 -1.02 -4.67 24.86
C THR A 269 0.35 -4.19 24.39
N LEU A 270 0.79 -3.04 24.91
CA LEU A 270 2.10 -2.45 24.62
C LEU A 270 2.86 -2.16 25.91
N LYS A 271 4.19 -2.20 25.80
CA LYS A 271 5.13 -1.78 26.83
C LYS A 271 6.18 -0.88 26.20
N LYS A 272 6.86 -0.05 27.00
CA LYS A 272 8.06 0.65 26.54
C LYS A 272 9.09 -0.39 26.03
N ASN A 273 9.76 -0.10 24.93
CA ASN A 273 10.67 -0.96 24.16
C ASN A 273 9.98 -2.11 23.39
N ALA A 274 8.64 -2.14 23.32
CA ALA A 274 7.94 -3.12 22.50
C ALA A 274 8.21 -2.88 21.00
N LYS A 275 8.55 -3.94 20.26
CA LYS A 275 8.72 -3.87 18.80
C LYS A 275 7.35 -4.02 18.13
N VAL A 276 7.03 -3.07 17.26
CA VAL A 276 5.71 -2.96 16.63
C VAL A 276 5.81 -2.78 15.13
N MET A 277 4.72 -3.11 14.44
CA MET A 277 4.53 -2.89 13.01
C MET A 277 3.21 -2.16 12.80
N PHE A 278 3.24 -1.14 11.94
CA PHE A 278 2.02 -0.47 11.48
C PHE A 278 1.23 -1.36 10.54
N VAL A 279 -0.09 -1.42 10.72
CA VAL A 279 -0.98 -2.29 9.92
C VAL A 279 -1.93 -1.53 9.01
N LYS A 280 -1.86 -0.20 9.04
CA LYS A 280 -2.62 0.73 8.21
C LYS A 280 -1.68 1.80 7.65
N ASN A 281 -2.09 2.43 6.55
CA ASN A 281 -1.35 3.52 5.93
C ASN A 281 -1.85 4.84 6.51
N ASN A 282 -0.92 5.72 6.86
CA ASN A 282 -1.19 7.11 7.12
C ASN A 282 0.01 7.92 6.60
N PHE A 283 -0.10 8.34 5.34
CA PHE A 283 0.96 9.10 4.66
C PHE A 283 1.20 10.46 5.32
N ASP A 284 0.15 11.05 5.93
CA ASP A 284 0.25 12.33 6.63
C ASP A 284 1.05 12.23 7.93
N MET A 285 1.00 11.07 8.60
CA MET A 285 1.83 10.75 9.76
C MET A 285 3.15 10.07 9.37
N GLY A 286 3.35 9.79 8.08
CA GLY A 286 4.57 9.23 7.53
C GLY A 286 4.84 7.76 7.82
N TYR A 287 3.81 6.98 8.10
CA TYR A 287 3.92 5.53 8.23
C TYR A 287 3.04 4.79 7.23
N ILE A 288 3.49 3.60 6.86
CA ILE A 288 2.81 2.71 5.93
C ILE A 288 2.61 1.33 6.56
N ASN A 289 1.67 0.55 6.03
CA ASN A 289 1.49 -0.84 6.44
C ASN A 289 2.79 -1.63 6.21
N GLY A 290 3.35 -2.19 7.28
CA GLY A 290 4.65 -2.84 7.29
C GLY A 290 5.78 -1.99 7.90
N SER A 291 5.59 -0.68 8.13
CA SER A 291 6.56 0.16 8.83
C SER A 291 6.84 -0.44 10.21
N LEU A 292 8.12 -0.71 10.48
CA LEU A 292 8.59 -1.24 11.75
C LEU A 292 9.00 -0.10 12.68
N GLY A 293 8.74 -0.28 13.97
CA GLY A 293 9.13 0.67 14.99
C GLY A 293 9.26 0.06 16.37
N GLU A 294 9.65 0.90 17.31
CA GLU A 294 9.78 0.58 18.72
C GLU A 294 9.01 1.60 19.55
N VAL A 295 8.21 1.13 20.50
CA VAL A 295 7.51 1.99 21.46
C VAL A 295 8.54 2.61 22.40
N ILE A 296 8.81 3.90 22.29
CA ILE A 296 9.78 4.60 23.14
C ILE A 296 9.14 5.20 24.41
N GLY A 297 7.81 5.24 24.46
CA GLY A 297 7.05 5.73 25.60
C GLY A 297 5.57 5.87 25.29
N PHE A 298 4.87 6.56 26.17
CA PHE A 298 3.47 6.91 26.02
C PHE A 298 3.30 8.39 26.35
N GLU A 299 2.37 9.06 25.68
CA GLU A 299 2.11 10.49 25.81
C GLU A 299 0.61 10.69 26.04
N GLU A 300 0.23 11.60 26.94
CA GLU A 300 -1.16 11.99 27.09
C GLU A 300 -1.55 12.91 25.94
N ASP A 301 -2.66 12.57 25.30
CA ASP A 301 -3.33 13.33 24.27
C ASP A 301 -4.67 13.81 24.82
N ASP A 302 -5.02 15.05 24.51
CA ASP A 302 -6.23 15.68 25.03
C ASP A 302 -7.48 14.93 24.54
N ASP A 303 -7.50 14.41 23.30
CA ASP A 303 -8.70 13.83 22.65
C ASP A 303 -8.79 12.29 22.77
N HIS A 304 -7.68 11.62 23.07
CA HIS A 304 -7.59 10.15 23.02
C HIS A 304 -6.95 9.52 24.26
N GLY A 305 -6.65 10.33 25.27
CA GLY A 305 -5.98 9.89 26.49
C GLY A 305 -4.55 9.44 26.20
N ILE A 306 -4.10 8.36 26.85
CA ILE A 306 -2.71 7.90 26.73
C ILE A 306 -2.51 7.23 25.36
N LEU A 307 -1.59 7.76 24.55
CA LEU A 307 -1.22 7.24 23.23
C LEU A 307 0.22 6.70 23.20
N PRO A 308 0.51 5.66 22.38
CA PRO A 308 1.87 5.16 22.23
C PRO A 308 2.72 6.10 21.38
N LYS A 309 3.95 6.33 21.84
CA LYS A 309 5.00 7.05 21.12
C LYS A 309 5.96 6.05 20.51
N VAL A 310 6.04 6.01 19.18
CA VAL A 310 6.79 5.01 18.41
C VAL A 310 7.94 5.67 17.65
N LYS A 311 9.14 5.09 17.73
CA LYS A 311 10.29 5.44 16.89
C LYS A 311 10.43 4.43 15.76
N LEU A 312 10.34 4.89 14.52
CA LEU A 312 10.54 4.09 13.32
C LEU A 312 12.02 3.74 13.11
N THR A 313 12.30 2.78 12.23
CA THR A 313 13.67 2.36 11.89
C THR A 313 14.51 3.45 11.21
N ASP A 314 13.86 4.41 10.55
CA ASP A 314 14.52 5.58 9.94
C ASP A 314 14.83 6.70 10.96
N GLY A 315 14.42 6.52 12.22
CA GLY A 315 14.61 7.47 13.31
C GLY A 315 13.43 8.40 13.57
N THR A 316 12.41 8.41 12.70
CA THR A 316 11.20 9.23 12.87
C THR A 316 10.46 8.85 14.16
N VAL A 317 10.02 9.84 14.92
CA VAL A 317 9.26 9.64 16.18
C VAL A 317 7.84 10.15 16.00
N LEU A 318 6.87 9.30 16.33
CA LEU A 318 5.44 9.54 16.10
C LEU A 318 4.64 9.26 17.37
N VAL A 319 3.68 10.11 17.68
CA VAL A 319 2.57 9.77 18.60
C VAL A 319 1.48 9.15 17.75
N VAL A 320 1.11 7.91 18.05
CA VAL A 320 0.23 7.13 17.18
C VAL A 320 -1.21 7.21 17.70
N THR A 321 -2.08 7.84 16.92
CA THR A 321 -3.51 7.97 17.22
C THR A 321 -4.31 6.74 16.73
N PRO A 322 -5.50 6.48 17.30
CA PRO A 322 -6.39 5.43 16.84
C PRO A 322 -6.86 5.68 15.40
N GLU A 323 -6.97 4.61 14.63
CA GLU A 323 -7.45 4.63 13.25
C GLU A 323 -8.75 3.83 13.12
N THR A 324 -9.66 4.27 12.24
CA THR A 324 -10.94 3.59 12.02
C THR A 324 -10.93 2.78 10.72
N TRP A 325 -11.42 1.56 10.79
CA TRP A 325 -11.80 0.70 9.66
C TRP A 325 -13.33 0.66 9.61
N SER A 326 -13.92 0.98 8.46
CA SER A 326 -15.37 1.03 8.30
C SER A 326 -15.85 0.16 7.15
N VAL A 327 -17.08 -0.32 7.29
CA VAL A 327 -17.90 -0.77 6.17
C VAL A 327 -18.94 0.32 5.93
N ASP A 328 -18.95 0.86 4.72
CA ASP A 328 -19.92 1.84 4.28
C ASP A 328 -20.99 1.14 3.42
N ASN A 329 -22.23 1.63 3.51
CA ASN A 329 -23.29 1.20 2.60
C ASN A 329 -23.17 1.87 1.23
N ASP A 330 -24.04 1.50 0.29
CA ASP A 330 -24.04 2.03 -1.08
C ASP A 330 -24.28 3.56 -1.16
N ALA A 331 -24.78 4.18 -0.09
CA ALA A 331 -24.95 5.62 0.03
C ALA A 331 -23.75 6.34 0.68
N GLY A 332 -22.65 5.62 0.97
CA GLY A 332 -21.46 6.16 1.62
C GLY A 332 -21.61 6.40 3.13
N LYS A 333 -22.67 5.87 3.75
CA LYS A 333 -22.88 5.94 5.20
C LYS A 333 -22.22 4.73 5.86
N THR A 334 -21.36 4.96 6.84
CA THR A 334 -20.79 3.91 7.69
C THR A 334 -21.88 3.15 8.43
N ILE A 335 -21.89 1.83 8.25
CA ILE A 335 -22.85 0.88 8.86
C ILE A 335 -22.19 -0.04 9.89
N ALA A 336 -20.87 -0.16 9.85
CA ALA A 336 -20.07 -0.78 10.90
C ALA A 336 -18.69 -0.13 10.92
N SER A 337 -18.10 0.02 12.10
CA SER A 337 -16.76 0.54 12.29
C SER A 337 -16.01 -0.19 13.40
N PHE A 338 -14.70 -0.24 13.25
CA PHE A 338 -13.73 -0.78 14.19
C PHE A 338 -12.63 0.26 14.33
N GLN A 339 -12.40 0.78 15.54
CA GLN A 339 -11.38 1.79 15.81
C GLN A 339 -10.35 1.25 16.79
N GLN A 340 -9.07 1.36 16.43
CA GLN A 340 -7.96 0.84 17.25
C GLN A 340 -6.64 1.53 16.85
N ILE A 341 -5.66 1.52 17.74
CA ILE A 341 -4.28 1.90 17.43
C ILE A 341 -3.77 1.00 16.28
N PRO A 342 -3.27 1.56 15.16
CA PRO A 342 -2.90 0.81 13.95
C PRO A 342 -1.58 0.06 14.09
N LEU A 343 -1.34 -0.60 15.22
CA LEU A 343 -0.12 -1.33 15.55
C LEU A 343 -0.42 -2.80 15.85
N ARG A 344 0.60 -3.62 15.63
CA ARG A 344 0.70 -4.99 16.15
C ARG A 344 2.12 -5.25 16.62
N LEU A 345 2.31 -6.23 17.50
CA LEU A 345 3.66 -6.68 17.88
C LEU A 345 4.39 -7.28 16.67
N ALA A 346 5.71 -7.07 16.63
CA ALA A 346 6.52 -7.35 15.45
C ALA A 346 7.96 -7.83 15.75
N TRP A 347 8.20 -8.53 16.87
CA TRP A 347 9.43 -9.31 17.01
C TRP A 347 9.50 -10.45 16.00
N ALA A 348 8.34 -11.02 15.69
CA ALA A 348 8.14 -11.97 14.62
C ALA A 348 7.01 -11.51 13.68
N ILE A 349 7.13 -11.87 12.40
CA ILE A 349 6.09 -11.72 11.38
C ILE A 349 6.02 -12.99 10.53
N THR A 350 4.91 -13.18 9.83
CA THR A 350 4.78 -14.30 8.91
C THR A 350 5.54 -14.03 7.62
N ILE A 351 6.05 -15.09 6.97
CA ILE A 351 6.74 -14.99 5.68
C ILE A 351 5.85 -14.32 4.63
N HIS A 352 4.55 -14.59 4.63
CA HIS A 352 3.56 -13.92 3.78
C HIS A 352 3.60 -12.39 3.91
N LYS A 353 3.78 -11.87 5.13
CA LYS A 353 3.86 -10.42 5.38
C LYS A 353 5.22 -9.81 5.04
N SER A 354 6.25 -10.65 4.85
CA SER A 354 7.58 -10.20 4.45
C SER A 354 7.74 -10.01 2.93
N GLN A 355 6.77 -10.48 2.12
CA GLN A 355 6.85 -10.35 0.67
C GLN A 355 6.94 -8.87 0.24
N GLY A 356 7.76 -8.60 -0.76
CA GLY A 356 8.12 -7.23 -1.17
C GLY A 356 9.18 -6.54 -0.30
N MET A 357 9.38 -6.95 0.96
CA MET A 357 10.36 -6.33 1.86
C MET A 357 11.82 -6.69 1.50
N THR A 358 12.76 -5.86 1.94
CA THR A 358 14.21 -6.15 1.96
C THR A 358 14.71 -6.03 3.39
N LEU A 359 15.46 -7.02 3.87
CA LEU A 359 15.94 -7.12 5.24
C LEU A 359 17.48 -7.21 5.24
N GLU A 360 18.13 -6.54 6.19
CA GLU A 360 19.58 -6.67 6.42
C GLU A 360 19.91 -8.00 7.09
N ALA A 361 19.12 -8.36 8.11
CA ALA A 361 19.28 -9.59 8.87
C ALA A 361 17.92 -10.16 9.29
N ALA A 362 17.80 -11.49 9.27
CA ALA A 362 16.59 -12.18 9.69
C ALA A 362 16.87 -13.58 10.25
N GLU A 363 16.17 -13.91 11.33
CA GLU A 363 16.06 -15.27 11.85
C GLU A 363 14.83 -15.92 11.22
N ILE A 364 15.01 -17.03 10.52
CA ILE A 364 13.96 -17.67 9.72
C ILE A 364 13.77 -19.10 10.22
N ASN A 365 12.51 -19.51 10.42
CA ASN A 365 12.17 -20.91 10.65
C ASN A 365 11.27 -21.44 9.53
N LEU A 366 11.82 -22.37 8.74
CA LEU A 366 11.17 -23.05 7.61
C LEU A 366 10.85 -24.52 7.93
N ALA A 367 10.95 -24.96 9.19
CA ALA A 367 10.68 -26.35 9.57
C ALA A 367 9.21 -26.76 9.31
N HIS A 368 8.29 -25.80 9.38
CA HIS A 368 6.86 -25.99 9.16
C HIS A 368 6.38 -25.30 7.88
N THR A 369 7.20 -25.27 6.84
CA THR A 369 6.77 -24.76 5.53
C THR A 369 5.73 -25.70 4.92
N PHE A 370 4.63 -25.11 4.46
CA PHE A 370 3.47 -25.82 3.92
C PHE A 370 3.06 -25.34 2.52
N GLU A 371 3.65 -24.25 2.03
CA GLU A 371 3.44 -23.72 0.68
C GLU A 371 4.73 -23.75 -0.14
N LYS A 372 4.60 -24.10 -1.43
CA LYS A 372 5.71 -24.04 -2.38
C LYS A 372 6.12 -22.59 -2.61
N GLY A 373 7.42 -22.34 -2.76
CA GLY A 373 7.98 -20.99 -2.87
C GLY A 373 8.09 -20.22 -1.56
N GLN A 374 7.52 -20.70 -0.44
CA GLN A 374 7.57 -19.99 0.84
C GLN A 374 9.00 -19.83 1.38
N GLY A 375 9.85 -20.86 1.27
CA GLY A 375 11.26 -20.76 1.66
C GLY A 375 12.04 -19.83 0.73
N TYR A 376 11.80 -19.90 -0.58
CA TYR A 376 12.39 -18.96 -1.56
C TYR A 376 12.01 -17.50 -1.25
N VAL A 377 10.74 -17.21 -0.91
CA VAL A 377 10.32 -15.86 -0.51
C VAL A 377 11.07 -15.41 0.73
N ALA A 378 11.13 -16.25 1.77
CA ALA A 378 11.77 -15.90 3.03
C ALA A 378 13.26 -15.58 2.87
N ILE A 379 14.00 -16.45 2.18
CA ILE A 379 15.45 -16.31 1.97
C ILE A 379 15.75 -15.13 1.05
N SER A 380 14.94 -14.91 0.00
CA SER A 380 15.14 -13.80 -0.94
C SER A 380 14.90 -12.39 -0.37
N ARG A 381 14.44 -12.27 0.89
CA ARG A 381 14.32 -10.98 1.57
C ARG A 381 15.67 -10.42 1.99
N LEU A 382 16.66 -11.29 2.19
CA LEU A 382 17.98 -10.92 2.65
C LEU A 382 18.87 -10.44 1.51
N LYS A 383 19.77 -9.51 1.84
CA LYS A 383 20.80 -9.02 0.90
C LYS A 383 22.01 -9.94 0.83
N ALA A 384 22.35 -10.60 1.93
CA ALA A 384 23.52 -11.46 2.03
C ALA A 384 23.27 -12.70 2.89
N LEU A 385 24.02 -13.79 2.63
CA LEU A 385 23.92 -15.05 3.38
C LEU A 385 24.33 -14.86 4.85
N SER A 386 25.25 -13.94 5.13
CA SER A 386 25.67 -13.59 6.50
C SER A 386 24.58 -12.94 7.35
N GLY A 387 23.50 -12.44 6.73
CA GLY A 387 22.33 -11.91 7.42
C GLY A 387 21.27 -12.97 7.71
N LEU A 388 21.49 -14.22 7.29
CA LEU A 388 20.53 -15.31 7.50
C LEU A 388 20.85 -16.05 8.79
N LYS A 389 19.83 -16.31 9.61
CA LYS A 389 19.90 -17.33 10.66
C LYS A 389 18.77 -18.33 10.50
N LEU A 390 19.06 -19.47 9.89
CA LEU A 390 18.05 -20.50 9.61
C LEU A 390 17.93 -21.50 10.77
N LEU A 391 16.80 -21.47 11.48
CA LEU A 391 16.56 -22.35 12.65
C LEU A 391 16.21 -23.79 12.26
N GLY A 392 15.59 -23.96 11.10
CA GLY A 392 15.15 -25.25 10.58
C GLY A 392 14.56 -25.09 9.19
N ILE A 393 14.59 -26.18 8.42
CA ILE A 393 14.10 -26.25 7.04
C ILE A 393 13.58 -27.65 6.77
N ASN A 394 12.50 -27.77 5.98
CA ASN A 394 12.01 -29.04 5.45
C ASN A 394 12.20 -29.09 3.93
N GLU A 395 11.99 -30.27 3.32
CA GLU A 395 12.15 -30.45 1.87
C GLU A 395 11.25 -29.50 1.06
N GLN A 396 10.00 -29.32 1.52
CA GLN A 396 9.01 -28.48 0.84
C GLN A 396 9.41 -27.00 0.79
N ALA A 397 10.24 -26.52 1.71
CA ALA A 397 10.68 -25.13 1.76
C ALA A 397 11.47 -24.70 0.51
N LEU A 398 12.16 -25.64 -0.14
CA LEU A 398 12.95 -25.38 -1.35
C LEU A 398 12.19 -25.78 -2.64
N GLU A 399 11.00 -26.36 -2.53
CA GLU A 399 10.19 -26.71 -3.68
C GLU A 399 9.50 -25.48 -4.30
N LEU A 400 9.42 -25.49 -5.63
CA LEU A 400 8.67 -24.52 -6.42
C LEU A 400 7.46 -25.18 -7.10
N ASP A 401 6.43 -24.40 -7.39
CA ASP A 401 5.22 -24.91 -8.04
C ASP A 401 5.52 -25.34 -9.49
N SER A 402 5.19 -26.60 -9.83
CA SER A 402 5.48 -27.19 -11.14
C SER A 402 4.85 -26.43 -12.32
N LEU A 403 3.70 -25.77 -12.10
CA LEU A 403 3.06 -24.95 -13.13
C LEU A 403 3.84 -23.66 -13.34
N ALA A 404 4.28 -23.02 -12.26
CA ALA A 404 5.13 -21.83 -12.33
C ALA A 404 6.44 -22.16 -13.06
N ILE A 405 7.05 -23.33 -12.81
CA ILE A 405 8.31 -23.75 -13.46
C ILE A 405 8.14 -23.88 -14.98
N LYS A 406 7.05 -24.51 -15.42
CA LYS A 406 6.76 -24.65 -16.84
C LYS A 406 6.44 -23.31 -17.50
N ALA A 407 5.67 -22.46 -16.82
CA ALA A 407 5.33 -21.12 -17.30
C ALA A 407 6.58 -20.23 -17.41
N ASP A 408 7.47 -20.27 -16.41
CA ASP A 408 8.70 -19.46 -16.38
C ASP A 408 9.63 -19.74 -17.56
N ARG A 409 9.80 -21.01 -17.96
CA ARG A 409 10.57 -21.35 -19.18
C ARG A 409 9.98 -20.67 -20.41
N ARG A 410 8.66 -20.72 -20.56
CA ARG A 410 7.98 -20.04 -21.68
C ARG A 410 8.11 -18.53 -21.60
N PHE A 411 8.10 -17.95 -20.39
CA PHE A 411 8.30 -16.52 -20.17
C PHE A 411 9.72 -16.08 -20.57
N GLN A 412 10.74 -16.88 -20.28
CA GLN A 412 12.11 -16.62 -20.72
C GLN A 412 12.20 -16.61 -22.26
N GLU A 413 11.68 -17.65 -22.93
CA GLU A 413 11.64 -17.71 -24.40
C GLU A 413 10.94 -16.49 -25.02
N LEU A 414 9.75 -16.14 -24.51
CA LEU A 414 8.98 -14.98 -24.99
C LEU A 414 9.72 -13.65 -24.76
N SER A 415 10.48 -13.54 -23.66
CA SER A 415 11.28 -12.35 -23.39
C SER A 415 12.47 -12.25 -24.34
N ASP A 416 13.13 -13.36 -24.66
CA ASP A 416 14.24 -13.38 -25.60
C ASP A 416 13.75 -13.03 -27.02
N GLU A 417 12.61 -13.56 -27.43
CA GLU A 417 11.93 -13.18 -28.68
C GLU A 417 11.63 -11.67 -28.73
N ALA A 418 11.10 -11.11 -27.64
CA ALA A 418 10.79 -9.68 -27.54
C ALA A 418 12.06 -8.81 -27.55
N GLU A 419 13.10 -9.20 -26.81
CA GLU A 419 14.36 -8.46 -26.76
C GLU A 419 15.00 -8.39 -28.15
N ASN A 420 15.12 -9.52 -28.84
CA ASN A 420 15.66 -9.58 -30.20
C ASN A 420 14.83 -8.76 -31.21
N HIS A 421 13.50 -8.69 -31.04
CA HIS A 421 12.66 -7.94 -31.94
C HIS A 421 12.76 -6.42 -31.74
N PHE A 422 12.83 -5.96 -30.48
CA PHE A 422 12.68 -4.55 -30.15
C PHE A 422 13.98 -3.82 -29.80
N GLU A 423 15.10 -4.51 -29.59
CA GLU A 423 16.38 -3.89 -29.22
C GLU A 423 16.85 -2.83 -30.23
N SER A 424 16.62 -3.06 -31.53
CA SER A 424 17.05 -2.18 -32.61
C SER A 424 15.96 -1.24 -33.16
N ILE A 425 14.73 -1.31 -32.63
CA ILE A 425 13.60 -0.50 -33.14
C ILE A 425 13.53 0.82 -32.37
N ASP A 426 13.52 1.95 -33.10
CA ASP A 426 13.19 3.24 -32.51
C ASP A 426 11.68 3.33 -32.24
N LEU A 427 11.32 3.25 -30.97
CA LEU A 427 9.94 3.34 -30.49
C LEU A 427 9.49 4.77 -30.13
N ALA A 428 10.34 5.79 -30.33
CA ALA A 428 10.00 7.17 -30.01
C ALA A 428 8.70 7.68 -30.70
N PRO A 429 8.37 7.31 -31.96
CA PRO A 429 7.08 7.64 -32.56
C PRO A 429 5.89 7.03 -31.80
N GLN A 430 6.00 5.75 -31.42
CA GLN A 430 4.99 5.01 -30.67
C GLN A 430 4.82 5.61 -29.28
N HIS A 431 5.91 6.02 -28.62
CA HIS A 431 5.86 6.69 -27.32
C HIS A 431 5.00 7.96 -27.39
N LYS A 432 5.22 8.80 -28.41
CA LYS A 432 4.44 10.03 -28.60
C LYS A 432 2.99 9.74 -28.96
N ALA A 433 2.75 8.73 -29.79
CA ALA A 433 1.40 8.33 -30.19
C ALA A 433 0.58 7.84 -28.99
N PHE A 434 1.18 6.99 -28.15
CA PHE A 434 0.55 6.48 -26.94
C PHE A 434 0.16 7.60 -25.96
N ILE A 435 1.08 8.53 -25.68
CA ILE A 435 0.79 9.66 -24.79
C ILE A 435 -0.37 10.52 -25.32
N ARG A 436 -0.42 10.78 -26.64
CA ARG A 436 -1.57 11.50 -27.24
C ARG A 436 -2.87 10.72 -27.11
N HIS A 437 -2.83 9.41 -27.34
CA HIS A 437 -4.00 8.55 -27.21
C HIS A 437 -4.58 8.60 -25.79
N CYS A 438 -3.72 8.59 -24.77
CA CYS A 438 -4.12 8.73 -23.38
C CYS A 438 -4.50 10.15 -22.94
N GLY A 439 -4.48 11.15 -23.85
CA GLY A 439 -4.75 12.55 -23.52
C GLY A 439 -3.65 13.26 -22.71
N GLY A 440 -2.44 12.69 -22.67
CA GLY A 440 -1.30 13.26 -21.96
C GLY A 440 -0.60 14.40 -22.71
N THR A 441 0.25 15.15 -22.01
CA THR A 441 1.01 16.27 -22.57
C THR A 441 2.31 15.80 -23.23
N LEU A 442 2.62 16.39 -24.39
CA LEU A 442 3.93 16.29 -25.06
C LEU A 442 4.74 17.60 -24.94
N ASN A 443 4.25 18.57 -24.18
CA ASN A 443 4.93 19.84 -23.99
C ASN A 443 6.15 19.65 -23.08
N GLU A 444 7.36 19.77 -23.65
CA GLU A 444 8.61 19.55 -22.93
C GLU A 444 8.80 20.48 -21.72
N THR A 445 8.32 21.72 -21.79
CA THR A 445 8.45 22.69 -20.68
C THR A 445 7.57 22.26 -19.50
N GLU A 446 6.34 21.82 -19.80
CA GLU A 446 5.41 21.31 -18.79
C GLU A 446 5.94 20.00 -18.17
N ILE A 447 6.42 19.08 -19.00
CA ILE A 447 7.02 17.82 -18.55
C ILE A 447 8.19 18.08 -17.61
N GLN A 448 9.14 18.95 -17.99
CA GLN A 448 10.29 19.30 -17.14
C GLN A 448 9.87 19.93 -15.81
N ARG A 449 8.82 20.78 -15.81
CA ARG A 449 8.26 21.34 -14.59
C ARG A 449 7.71 20.24 -13.68
N ASN A 450 6.95 19.31 -14.26
CA ASN A 450 6.36 18.19 -13.51
C ASN A 450 7.42 17.23 -12.98
N GLU A 451 8.44 16.89 -13.78
CA GLU A 451 9.58 16.06 -13.36
C GLU A 451 10.32 16.67 -12.17
N LYS A 452 10.55 17.99 -12.19
CA LYS A 452 11.14 18.71 -11.05
C LYS A 452 10.26 18.65 -9.80
N LYS A 453 8.93 18.77 -9.94
CA LYS A 453 8.00 18.62 -8.82
C LYS A 453 8.06 17.21 -8.22
N ILE A 454 8.04 16.17 -9.07
CA ILE A 454 8.11 14.76 -8.66
C ILE A 454 9.47 14.44 -7.99
N ALA A 455 10.58 15.00 -8.49
CA ALA A 455 11.90 14.82 -7.90
C ALA A 455 12.01 15.46 -6.50
N LYS A 456 11.34 16.61 -6.27
CA LYS A 456 11.30 17.25 -4.94
C LYS A 456 10.51 16.46 -3.90
N SER A 457 9.44 15.77 -4.30
CA SER A 457 8.62 14.97 -3.37
C SER A 457 9.24 13.61 -3.06
N SER A 458 10.00 13.01 -3.98
CA SER A 458 10.64 11.70 -3.81
C SER A 458 11.87 11.67 -2.89
N GLY A 459 12.44 12.83 -2.53
CA GLY A 459 13.62 12.94 -1.66
C GLY A 459 13.34 13.28 -0.19
N LYS A 460 12.07 13.46 0.21
CA LYS A 460 11.72 13.81 1.59
C LYS A 460 11.60 12.54 2.42
N THR A 461 12.60 12.28 3.27
CA THR A 461 12.64 11.19 4.25
C THR A 461 11.53 11.26 5.30
N ASN A 462 10.78 12.37 5.38
CA ASN A 462 9.68 12.55 6.31
C ASN A 462 8.41 12.94 5.55
N TYR A 463 7.59 11.94 5.19
CA TYR A 463 6.35 12.11 4.42
C TYR A 463 5.36 13.09 5.08
N ALA A 464 5.33 13.13 6.41
CA ALA A 464 4.53 14.09 7.18
C ALA A 464 4.96 15.55 6.95
N THR A 465 6.26 15.81 6.85
CA THR A 465 6.76 17.15 6.49
C THR A 465 6.52 17.43 5.01
N ALA A 466 6.65 16.42 4.15
CA ALA A 466 6.40 16.54 2.72
C ALA A 466 4.97 16.96 2.38
N THR A 467 3.96 16.33 3.00
CA THR A 467 2.54 16.64 2.73
C THR A 467 2.12 18.03 3.23
N LEU A 468 2.69 18.48 4.36
CA LEU A 468 2.47 19.81 4.92
C LEU A 468 3.15 20.87 4.04
N ASP A 469 4.38 20.60 3.59
CA ASP A 469 5.10 21.50 2.69
C ASP A 469 4.40 21.65 1.33
N GLU A 470 3.86 20.58 0.76
CA GLU A 470 3.09 20.66 -0.49
C GLU A 470 1.81 21.48 -0.33
N THR A 471 1.11 21.32 0.81
CA THR A 471 -0.04 22.18 1.13
C THR A 471 0.37 23.62 1.26
N ARG A 472 1.48 23.89 1.97
CA ARG A 472 2.04 25.23 2.12
C ARG A 472 2.40 25.83 0.76
N GLU A 473 3.11 25.10 -0.09
CA GLU A 473 3.55 25.61 -1.40
C GLU A 473 2.35 26.05 -2.22
N LEU A 474 1.32 25.21 -2.37
CA LEU A 474 0.12 25.56 -3.14
C LEU A 474 -0.66 26.71 -2.49
N PHE A 475 -0.77 26.71 -1.17
CA PHE A 475 -1.45 27.79 -0.44
C PHE A 475 -0.73 29.13 -0.58
N VAL A 476 0.60 29.15 -0.51
CA VAL A 476 1.43 30.35 -0.71
C VAL A 476 1.44 30.78 -2.18
N GLU A 477 1.30 29.84 -3.13
CA GLU A 477 1.07 30.14 -4.56
C GLU A 477 -0.32 30.74 -4.82
N GLY A 478 -1.20 30.83 -3.80
CA GLY A 478 -2.49 31.51 -3.85
C GLY A 478 -3.67 30.62 -4.25
N TYR A 479 -3.50 29.29 -4.24
CA TYR A 479 -4.60 28.37 -4.51
C TYR A 479 -5.62 28.37 -3.35
N GLU A 480 -6.90 28.29 -3.66
CA GLU A 480 -7.93 28.13 -2.64
C GLU A 480 -7.94 26.70 -2.08
N ILE A 481 -8.46 26.51 -0.86
CA ILE A 481 -8.51 25.22 -0.16
C ILE A 481 -9.14 24.11 -1.03
N GLN A 482 -10.18 24.44 -1.78
CA GLN A 482 -10.86 23.52 -2.71
C GLN A 482 -9.93 23.09 -3.85
N ASP A 483 -9.20 24.03 -4.45
CA ASP A 483 -8.28 23.75 -5.55
C ASP A 483 -7.07 22.97 -5.09
N ILE A 484 -6.55 23.28 -3.90
CA ILE A 484 -5.47 22.49 -3.27
C ILE A 484 -5.95 21.05 -3.02
N ALA A 485 -7.18 20.88 -2.53
CA ALA A 485 -7.75 19.55 -2.29
C ALA A 485 -7.82 18.74 -3.59
N VAL A 486 -8.29 19.34 -4.69
CA VAL A 486 -8.36 18.69 -6.00
C VAL A 486 -6.97 18.39 -6.56
N GLU A 487 -6.05 19.36 -6.57
CA GLU A 487 -4.69 19.22 -7.10
C GLU A 487 -3.91 18.14 -6.34
N ARG A 488 -4.12 18.03 -5.03
CA ARG A 488 -3.46 17.03 -4.17
C ARG A 488 -4.21 15.70 -4.06
N GLY A 489 -5.43 15.60 -4.61
CA GLY A 489 -6.29 14.43 -4.43
C GLY A 489 -6.68 14.15 -2.98
N LEU A 490 -6.79 15.19 -2.16
CA LEU A 490 -7.15 15.13 -0.74
C LEU A 490 -8.55 15.73 -0.50
N THR A 491 -9.06 15.61 0.72
CA THR A 491 -10.31 16.28 1.10
C THR A 491 -10.06 17.71 1.58
N PRO A 492 -11.01 18.65 1.40
CA PRO A 492 -10.91 19.99 1.97
C PRO A 492 -10.67 19.99 3.48
N ALA A 493 -11.27 19.04 4.21
CA ALA A 493 -11.05 18.84 5.64
C ALA A 493 -9.56 18.55 5.97
N THR A 494 -8.90 17.69 5.18
CA THR A 494 -7.48 17.39 5.32
C THR A 494 -6.62 18.63 5.10
N ILE A 495 -6.95 19.44 4.08
CA ILE A 495 -6.23 20.69 3.81
C ILE A 495 -6.40 21.70 4.95
N ILE A 496 -7.61 21.83 5.52
CA ILE A 496 -7.85 22.70 6.68
C ILE A 496 -7.02 22.24 7.89
N ASN A 497 -6.94 20.94 8.14
CA ASN A 497 -6.10 20.39 9.22
C ASN A 497 -4.61 20.65 8.98
N HIS A 498 -4.14 20.53 7.74
CA HIS A 498 -2.77 20.89 7.38
C HIS A 498 -2.48 22.37 7.63
N LEU A 499 -3.39 23.27 7.23
CA LEU A 499 -3.26 24.71 7.49
C LEU A 499 -3.27 25.03 8.99
N ALA A 500 -4.12 24.37 9.78
CA ALA A 500 -4.12 24.50 11.23
C ALA A 500 -2.77 24.12 11.85
N LYS A 501 -2.21 22.98 11.41
CA LYS A 501 -0.90 22.49 11.87
C LYS A 501 0.24 23.40 11.41
N LEU A 502 0.24 23.84 10.16
CA LEU A 502 1.21 24.79 9.60
C LEU A 502 1.17 26.15 10.31
N HIS A 503 -0.02 26.62 10.69
CA HIS A 503 -0.19 27.84 11.46
C HIS A 503 0.36 27.69 12.89
N LYS A 504 -0.06 26.63 13.60
CA LYS A 504 0.32 26.37 15.00
C LYS A 504 1.81 26.05 15.16
N GLU A 505 2.36 25.18 14.32
CA GLU A 505 3.71 24.64 14.49
C GLU A 505 4.77 25.42 13.71
N GLN A 506 4.38 26.06 12.59
CA GLN A 506 5.33 26.66 11.65
C GLN A 506 5.01 28.12 11.31
N GLY A 507 4.05 28.74 12.01
CA GLY A 507 3.73 30.17 11.89
C GLY A 507 3.25 30.60 10.51
N LEU A 508 2.68 29.70 9.71
CA LEU A 508 2.15 30.05 8.40
C LEU A 508 1.01 31.06 8.57
N ASP A 509 1.04 32.16 7.82
CA ASP A 509 -0.07 33.11 7.77
C ASP A 509 -1.25 32.51 6.99
N ILE A 510 -2.36 32.27 7.69
CA ILE A 510 -3.59 31.71 7.13
C ILE A 510 -4.68 32.78 6.98
N SER A 511 -4.37 34.07 7.16
CA SER A 511 -5.34 35.17 7.05
C SER A 511 -6.07 35.21 5.70
N VAL A 512 -5.42 34.76 4.63
CA VAL A 512 -6.00 34.68 3.27
C VAL A 512 -7.13 33.62 3.20
N ALA A 513 -7.11 32.60 4.07
CA ALA A 513 -8.17 31.60 4.18
C ALA A 513 -9.30 32.01 5.14
N HIS A 514 -9.33 33.25 5.62
CA HIS A 514 -10.34 33.68 6.58
C HIS A 514 -11.75 33.61 5.97
N PRO A 515 -12.71 32.88 6.57
CA PRO A 515 -14.04 32.64 5.98
C PRO A 515 -14.99 33.85 6.08
N GLY A 516 -14.45 35.06 6.27
CA GLY A 516 -15.18 36.28 6.60
C GLY A 516 -15.47 36.49 8.11
N GLU A 517 -15.41 37.73 8.57
CA GLU A 517 -15.65 38.11 9.98
C GLU A 517 -17.04 37.74 10.49
N GLU A 518 -18.06 37.86 9.64
CA GLU A 518 -19.44 37.52 10.02
C GLU A 518 -19.57 36.03 10.38
N VAL A 519 -18.89 35.16 9.62
CA VAL A 519 -18.87 33.70 9.85
C VAL A 519 -18.12 33.36 11.12
N VAL A 520 -16.93 33.95 11.31
CA VAL A 520 -16.11 33.72 12.52
C VAL A 520 -16.84 34.20 13.77
N GLU A 521 -17.45 35.39 13.74
CA GLU A 521 -18.19 35.93 14.89
C GLU A 521 -19.45 35.11 15.21
N GLN A 522 -20.13 34.60 14.18
CA GLN A 522 -21.27 33.70 14.37
C GLN A 522 -20.84 32.40 15.06
N VAL A 523 -19.76 31.77 14.57
CA VAL A 523 -19.19 30.54 15.17
C VAL A 523 -18.68 30.81 16.58
N ARG A 524 -17.99 31.94 16.83
CA ARG A 524 -17.51 32.37 18.15
C ARG A 524 -18.65 32.52 19.17
N LYS A 525 -19.76 33.16 18.78
CA LYS A 525 -20.94 33.32 19.65
C LYS A 525 -21.59 31.98 19.99
N ILE A 526 -21.69 31.07 19.01
CA ILE A 526 -22.23 29.72 19.21
C ILE A 526 -21.32 28.91 20.11
N TYR A 527 -20.01 28.92 19.84
CA TYR A 527 -18.99 28.23 20.63
C TYR A 527 -19.03 28.68 22.09
N LYS A 528 -18.99 29.99 22.36
CA LYS A 528 -19.09 30.55 23.73
C LYS A 528 -20.43 30.20 24.41
N ARG A 529 -21.53 30.14 23.67
CA ARG A 529 -22.85 29.76 24.21
C ARG A 529 -22.91 28.28 24.59
N LEU A 530 -22.35 27.40 23.74
CA LEU A 530 -22.28 25.96 23.99
C LEU A 530 -21.33 25.65 25.16
N MET A 531 -20.18 26.34 25.24
CA MET A 531 -19.25 26.26 26.38
C MET A 531 -19.95 26.59 27.71
N LYS A 532 -20.79 27.63 27.73
CA LYS A 532 -21.54 28.03 28.94
C LYS A 532 -22.66 27.08 29.35
N ARG A 533 -23.22 26.32 28.40
CA ARG A 533 -24.35 25.41 28.67
C ARG A 533 -23.91 24.07 29.27
N GLN A 534 -22.67 23.64 29.03
CA GLN A 534 -22.09 22.39 29.56
C GLN A 534 -23.00 21.15 29.41
N SER A 535 -23.83 21.11 28.35
CA SER A 535 -24.68 19.94 28.07
C SER A 535 -23.80 18.75 27.66
N PRO A 536 -23.81 17.62 28.39
CA PRO A 536 -22.89 16.50 28.15
C PRO A 536 -22.88 15.97 26.70
N GLU A 537 -24.03 16.04 26.03
CA GLU A 537 -24.21 15.63 24.63
C GLU A 537 -23.46 16.49 23.59
N HIS A 538 -23.08 17.73 23.94
CA HIS A 538 -22.40 18.66 23.05
C HIS A 538 -20.87 18.57 23.09
N PHE A 539 -20.32 17.83 24.05
CA PHE A 539 -18.89 17.70 24.26
C PHE A 539 -18.43 16.28 23.87
N SER A 540 -17.17 16.16 23.43
CA SER A 540 -16.46 14.88 23.45
C SER A 540 -16.22 14.45 24.89
N GLU A 541 -15.75 13.21 25.07
CA GLU A 541 -15.36 12.69 26.38
C GLU A 541 -14.25 13.55 27.03
N ASP A 542 -13.56 14.34 26.20
CA ASP A 542 -12.43 15.20 26.53
C ASP A 542 -12.79 16.67 26.82
N GLY A 543 -14.09 17.00 26.83
CA GLY A 543 -14.55 18.35 27.15
C GLY A 543 -14.39 19.38 26.01
N VAL A 544 -14.07 18.94 24.79
CA VAL A 544 -14.08 19.77 23.58
C VAL A 544 -15.47 19.74 22.94
N ILE A 545 -15.97 20.89 22.45
CA ILE A 545 -17.27 20.93 21.79
C ILE A 545 -17.20 20.19 20.44
N LYS A 546 -18.09 19.21 20.25
CA LYS A 546 -18.24 18.50 18.98
C LYS A 546 -18.64 19.49 17.86
N LEU A 547 -18.10 19.30 16.65
CA LEU A 547 -18.42 20.13 15.49
C LEU A 547 -19.91 20.16 15.14
N ARG A 548 -20.61 19.03 15.30
CA ARG A 548 -22.03 18.86 14.94
C ARG A 548 -22.96 19.84 15.69
N PRO A 549 -22.90 19.96 17.03
CA PRO A 549 -23.62 20.99 17.78
C PRO A 549 -23.42 22.43 17.28
N ILE A 550 -22.19 22.77 16.87
CA ILE A 550 -21.88 24.11 16.36
C ILE A 550 -22.55 24.30 14.99
N VAL A 551 -22.40 23.32 14.09
CA VAL A 551 -23.02 23.32 12.76
C VAL A 551 -24.55 23.42 12.86
N GLU A 552 -25.19 22.63 13.73
CA GLU A 552 -26.65 22.63 13.92
C GLU A 552 -27.18 23.96 14.48
N ALA A 553 -26.35 24.73 15.19
CA ALA A 553 -26.71 26.01 15.77
C ALA A 553 -26.45 27.22 14.84
N THR A 554 -25.82 27.03 13.68
CA THR A 554 -25.61 28.10 12.68
C THR A 554 -26.89 28.41 11.91
N THR A 555 -27.07 29.67 11.50
CA THR A 555 -28.25 30.13 10.71
C THR A 555 -27.81 31.19 9.70
N PRO A 556 -27.86 30.93 8.37
CA PRO A 556 -28.19 29.65 7.74
C PRO A 556 -27.20 28.54 8.15
N ARG A 557 -27.61 27.27 7.99
CA ARG A 557 -26.81 26.12 8.42
C ARG A 557 -25.54 26.04 7.56
N MET A 558 -24.38 26.20 8.19
CA MET A 558 -23.06 26.14 7.56
C MET A 558 -22.61 24.69 7.33
N GLY A 559 -21.67 24.50 6.39
CA GLY A 559 -21.00 23.21 6.20
C GLY A 559 -19.95 22.93 7.28
N TYR A 560 -19.61 21.65 7.50
CA TYR A 560 -18.61 21.24 8.49
C TYR A 560 -17.23 21.86 8.24
N ASP A 561 -16.80 21.97 6.99
CA ASP A 561 -15.49 22.52 6.64
C ASP A 561 -15.42 24.03 6.89
N GLN A 562 -16.53 24.74 6.66
CA GLN A 562 -16.64 26.18 6.93
C GLN A 562 -16.57 26.46 8.45
N VAL A 563 -17.22 25.63 9.26
CA VAL A 563 -17.14 25.72 10.73
C VAL A 563 -15.73 25.35 11.22
N ARG A 564 -15.13 24.29 10.68
CA ARG A 564 -13.76 23.86 11.03
C ARG A 564 -12.74 24.95 10.73
N LEU A 565 -12.83 25.58 9.56
CA LEU A 565 -11.97 26.69 9.16
C LEU A 565 -12.20 27.92 10.04
N ALA A 566 -13.46 28.27 10.35
CA ALA A 566 -13.78 29.39 11.22
C ALA A 566 -13.22 29.22 12.64
N LEU A 567 -13.24 27.99 13.18
CA LEU A 567 -12.68 27.69 14.51
C LEU A 567 -11.19 27.95 14.62
N LEU A 568 -10.43 27.95 13.51
CA LEU A 568 -9.01 28.33 13.52
C LEU A 568 -8.79 29.81 13.89
N PHE A 569 -9.83 30.65 13.77
CA PHE A 569 -9.81 32.09 14.06
C PHE A 569 -10.64 32.46 15.30
N VAL A 570 -11.11 31.45 16.05
CA VAL A 570 -11.85 31.64 17.30
C VAL A 570 -10.88 31.45 18.47
N GLU A 571 -10.49 32.55 19.11
CA GLU A 571 -9.77 32.56 20.38
C GLU A 571 -10.65 32.16 21.58
#